data_AF-A0A397TUB2-F1
#
_entry.id   AF-A0A397TUB2-F1
#
_cell.length_a   1.000
_cell.length_b   1.000
_cell.length_c   1.000
_cell.angle_alpha   90.00
_cell.angle_beta   90.00
_cell.angle_gamma   90.00
#
_symmetry.space_group_name_H-M   'P 1'
#
loop_
_entity.id
_entity.type
_entity.pdbx_description
1 polymer ?
#
loop_
_entity_poly.entity_id
_entity_poly.type
_entity_poly.pdbx_seq_one_letter_code
_entity_poly.pdbx_strand_id
1 'polypeptide(L)'
;MLLTVVTVGTSALDIIIQAVYSTNTSLVIIAGGSYFLAGIAAFVLGLVRLLNVKKALNEIPKSHVLIHKKELPKSVDNLIISELIRVSRIDGKPRPEDGSQPGWGIPGSSYDNIHFRSSIIETFSVIEQEAVKNSSLLARQPSMSVQRYINFLIEHNIIDRELGHAYVEGYERARFSDEEVPEEQYTKFMKLVIQLLRPLGFDGN
;
A
#
# COMPACT_ATOMS: atom_id res chain seq x y z
N MET A 1 26.54 -15.60 -11.12
CA MET A 1 27.89 -16.00 -10.63
C MET A 1 28.03 -17.51 -10.58
N LEU A 2 27.19 -18.23 -9.82
CA LEU A 2 27.20 -19.71 -9.87
C LEU A 2 26.89 -20.25 -11.28
N LEU A 3 25.86 -19.71 -11.93
CA LEU A 3 25.50 -20.11 -13.30
C LEU A 3 26.64 -19.87 -14.31
N THR A 4 27.34 -18.73 -14.22
CA THR A 4 28.45 -18.37 -15.12
C THR A 4 29.71 -19.21 -14.88
N VAL A 5 29.99 -19.56 -13.62
CA VAL A 5 31.11 -20.45 -13.27
C VAL A 5 30.81 -21.88 -13.73
N VAL A 6 29.56 -22.32 -13.58
CA VAL A 6 29.12 -23.65 -14.04
C VAL A 6 29.14 -23.74 -15.57
N THR A 7 28.63 -22.74 -16.30
CA THR A 7 28.65 -22.78 -17.77
C THR A 7 30.05 -22.68 -18.37
N VAL A 8 30.94 -21.88 -17.78
CA VAL A 8 32.35 -21.85 -18.19
C VAL A 8 33.03 -23.17 -17.86
N GLY A 9 32.77 -23.75 -16.69
CA GLY A 9 33.30 -25.04 -16.27
C GLY A 9 32.84 -26.20 -17.16
N THR A 10 31.57 -26.23 -17.57
CA THR A 10 31.04 -27.27 -18.46
C THR A 10 31.60 -27.16 -19.87
N SER A 11 31.76 -25.94 -20.40
CA SER A 11 32.38 -25.73 -21.73
C SER A 11 33.85 -26.16 -21.77
N ALA A 12 34.59 -26.00 -20.67
CA ALA A 12 35.99 -26.37 -20.56
C ALA A 12 36.19 -27.89 -20.48
N LEU A 13 35.27 -28.60 -19.80
CA LEU A 13 35.30 -30.05 -19.66
C LEU A 13 35.16 -30.77 -21.00
N ASP A 14 34.30 -30.26 -21.88
CA ASP A 14 34.03 -30.82 -23.19
C ASP A 14 35.26 -30.75 -24.12
N ILE A 15 35.98 -29.62 -24.08
CA ILE A 15 37.19 -29.39 -24.90
C ILE A 15 38.37 -30.25 -24.40
N ILE A 16 38.49 -30.48 -23.09
CA ILE A 16 39.51 -31.37 -22.51
C ILE A 16 39.28 -32.82 -22.96
N ILE A 17 38.02 -33.28 -22.94
CA ILE A 17 37.65 -34.62 -23.41
C ILE A 17 38.00 -34.76 -24.90
N GLN A 18 37.71 -33.73 -25.71
CA GLN A 18 38.04 -33.71 -27.14
C GLN A 18 39.56 -33.66 -27.40
N ALA A 19 40.32 -32.94 -26.56
CA ALA A 19 41.78 -32.86 -26.67
C ALA A 19 42.47 -34.17 -26.31
N VAL A 20 41.99 -34.89 -25.28
CA VAL A 20 42.53 -36.20 -24.86
C VAL A 20 42.23 -37.29 -25.90
N TYR A 21 41.13 -37.19 -26.64
CA TYR A 21 40.79 -38.12 -27.72
C TYR A 21 41.62 -37.88 -29.01
N SER A 22 42.18 -36.68 -29.19
CA SER A 22 43.03 -36.34 -30.33
C SER A 22 44.50 -36.72 -30.07
N THR A 23 45.12 -37.48 -30.97
CA THR A 23 46.50 -38.01 -30.87
C THR A 23 47.62 -36.97 -30.96
N ASN A 24 47.31 -35.66 -30.90
CA ASN A 24 48.27 -34.57 -31.02
C ASN A 24 48.66 -34.00 -29.64
N THR A 25 49.89 -34.27 -29.21
CA THR A 25 50.43 -33.89 -27.89
C THR A 25 50.49 -32.37 -27.68
N SER A 26 50.74 -31.58 -28.73
CA SER A 26 50.80 -30.11 -28.63
C SER A 26 49.47 -29.48 -28.25
N LEU A 27 48.34 -30.03 -28.73
CA LEU A 27 47.00 -29.49 -28.42
C LEU A 27 46.61 -29.76 -26.97
N VAL A 28 46.98 -30.92 -26.43
CA VAL A 28 46.73 -31.28 -25.03
C VAL A 28 47.48 -30.34 -24.08
N ILE A 29 48.72 -30.01 -24.39
CA ILE A 29 49.55 -29.13 -23.55
C ILE A 29 49.01 -27.69 -23.56
N ILE A 30 48.66 -27.15 -24.74
CA ILE A 30 48.16 -25.78 -24.88
C ILE A 30 46.78 -25.64 -24.22
N ALA A 31 45.86 -26.58 -24.48
CA ALA A 31 44.53 -26.57 -23.88
C ALA A 31 44.65 -26.72 -22.35
N GLY A 32 45.39 -27.72 -21.86
CA GLY A 32 45.60 -27.93 -20.43
C GLY A 32 46.21 -26.72 -19.72
N GLY A 33 47.25 -26.10 -20.32
CA GLY A 33 47.89 -24.91 -19.78
C GLY A 33 46.96 -23.70 -19.68
N SER A 34 46.17 -23.44 -20.74
CA SER A 34 45.24 -22.31 -20.75
C SER A 34 44.12 -22.42 -19.70
N TYR A 35 43.60 -23.63 -19.46
CA TYR A 35 42.55 -23.85 -18.46
C TYR A 35 43.09 -23.86 -17.03
N PHE A 36 44.31 -24.35 -16.82
CA PHE A 36 44.98 -24.21 -15.53
C PHE A 36 45.12 -22.74 -15.16
N LEU A 37 45.54 -21.90 -16.11
CA LEU A 37 45.65 -20.45 -15.90
C LEU A 37 44.27 -19.79 -15.67
N ALA A 38 43.25 -20.20 -16.43
CA ALA A 38 41.88 -19.70 -16.24
C ALA A 38 41.31 -20.09 -14.87
N GLY A 39 41.59 -21.31 -14.38
CA GLY A 39 41.18 -21.78 -13.06
C GLY A 39 41.83 -20.96 -11.95
N ILE A 40 43.13 -20.66 -12.07
CA ILE A 40 43.84 -19.79 -11.12
C ILE A 40 43.21 -18.38 -11.13
N ALA A 41 42.96 -17.80 -12.29
CA ALA A 41 42.34 -16.48 -12.39
C ALA A 41 40.95 -16.44 -11.74
N ALA A 42 40.11 -17.45 -12.00
CA ALA A 42 38.78 -17.56 -11.39
C ALA A 42 38.87 -17.70 -9.85
N PHE A 43 39.83 -18.49 -9.36
CA PHE A 43 40.07 -18.65 -7.93
C PHE A 43 40.49 -17.32 -7.26
N VAL A 44 41.42 -16.59 -7.86
CA VAL A 44 41.86 -15.27 -7.38
C VAL A 44 40.70 -14.28 -7.34
N LEU A 45 39.90 -14.20 -8.40
CA LEU A 45 38.72 -13.32 -8.45
C LEU A 45 37.66 -13.70 -7.40
N GLY A 46 37.48 -15.01 -7.16
CA GLY A 46 36.60 -15.52 -6.10
C GLY A 46 37.06 -15.11 -4.70
N LEU A 47 38.37 -15.23 -4.42
CA LEU A 47 38.96 -14.79 -3.15
C LEU A 47 38.83 -13.28 -2.94
N VAL A 48 39.14 -12.47 -3.96
CA VAL A 48 38.98 -11.01 -3.89
C VAL A 48 37.52 -10.65 -3.59
N ARG A 49 36.56 -11.31 -4.24
CA ARG A 49 35.14 -11.06 -3.98
C ARG A 49 34.73 -11.45 -2.56
N LEU A 50 35.20 -12.59 -2.05
CA LEU A 50 34.94 -13.01 -0.67
C LEU A 50 35.49 -12.01 0.34
N LEU A 51 36.71 -11.50 0.10
CA LEU A 51 37.33 -10.49 0.97
C LEU A 51 36.58 -9.15 0.88
N ASN A 52 36.19 -8.72 -0.32
CA ASN A 52 35.43 -7.47 -0.50
C ASN A 52 34.04 -7.53 0.14
N VAL A 53 33.34 -8.67 0.04
CA VAL A 53 32.04 -8.86 0.71
C VAL A 53 32.23 -8.83 2.22
N LYS A 54 33.22 -9.53 2.77
CA LYS A 54 33.53 -9.47 4.20
C LYS A 54 33.90 -8.05 4.67
N LYS A 55 34.67 -7.32 3.86
CA LYS A 55 35.04 -5.93 4.15
C LYS A 55 33.82 -5.01 4.12
N ALA A 56 32.96 -5.13 3.12
CA ALA A 56 31.72 -4.37 3.02
C ALA A 56 30.77 -4.67 4.19
N LEU A 57 30.64 -5.93 4.61
CA LEU A 57 29.88 -6.31 5.81
C LEU A 57 30.44 -5.70 7.10
N ASN A 58 31.76 -5.53 7.20
CA ASN A 58 32.40 -4.86 8.32
C ASN A 58 32.26 -3.33 8.26
N GLU A 59 32.12 -2.75 7.06
CA GLU A 59 31.90 -1.32 6.84
C GLU A 59 30.43 -0.90 7.03
N ILE A 60 29.46 -1.83 7.00
CA ILE A 60 28.09 -1.54 7.40
C ILE A 60 28.15 -1.03 8.85
N PRO A 61 27.73 0.22 9.12
CA PRO A 61 27.68 0.73 10.48
C PRO A 61 26.68 -0.15 11.24
N LYS A 62 27.19 -1.05 12.06
CA LYS A 62 26.35 -1.81 12.98
C LYS A 62 25.66 -0.76 13.83
N SER A 63 24.34 -0.66 13.70
CA SER A 63 23.50 0.10 14.62
C SER A 63 23.87 -0.41 16.00
N HIS A 64 24.70 0.36 16.70
CA HIS A 64 25.18 -0.05 18.00
C HIS A 64 23.97 0.10 18.92
N VAL A 65 23.26 -0.98 19.15
CA VAL A 65 22.40 -1.10 20.31
C VAL A 65 23.02 -2.24 21.08
N LEU A 66 23.90 -1.86 22.00
CA LEU A 66 24.25 -2.51 23.25
C LEU A 66 25.39 -1.66 23.83
N ILE A 67 25.00 -0.68 24.65
CA ILE A 67 25.90 0.10 25.50
C ILE A 67 26.63 -0.91 26.41
N HIS A 68 27.83 -1.36 26.03
CA HIS A 68 28.67 -2.08 26.97
C HIS A 68 29.02 -1.09 28.08
N LYS A 69 28.66 -1.41 29.33
CA LYS A 69 28.83 -0.57 30.55
C LYS A 69 30.25 -0.03 30.78
N LYS A 70 31.23 -0.51 30.00
CA LYS A 70 32.65 -0.14 30.06
C LYS A 70 33.05 0.96 29.06
N GLU A 71 32.25 1.23 28.03
CA GLU A 71 32.60 2.17 26.96
C GLU A 71 32.08 3.60 27.19
N LEU A 72 31.19 3.80 28.17
CA LEU A 72 30.66 5.12 28.51
C LEU A 72 31.08 5.56 29.92
N PRO A 73 31.37 6.86 30.11
CA PRO A 73 31.48 7.44 31.45
C PRO A 73 30.19 7.20 32.24
N LYS A 74 30.33 6.83 33.53
CA LYS A 74 29.20 6.49 34.42
C LYS A 74 28.08 7.55 34.44
N SER A 75 28.43 8.83 34.23
CA SER A 75 27.46 9.93 34.19
C SER A 75 26.49 9.81 33.01
N VAL A 76 26.95 9.35 31.84
CA VAL A 76 26.12 9.23 30.64
C VAL A 76 25.25 7.98 30.74
N ASP A 77 25.80 6.87 31.26
CA ASP A 77 25.03 5.64 31.52
C ASP A 77 23.85 5.92 32.47
N ASN A 78 24.14 6.60 33.59
CA ASN A 78 23.09 6.99 34.54
C ASN A 78 22.07 7.96 33.93
N LEU A 79 22.51 8.89 33.07
CA LEU A 79 21.60 9.81 32.39
C LEU A 79 20.67 9.05 31.44
N ILE A 80 21.21 8.17 30.60
CA ILE A 80 20.44 7.36 29.66
C ILE A 80 19.44 6.49 30.42
N ILE A 81 19.88 5.78 31.46
CA ILE A 81 18.99 4.96 32.29
C ILE A 81 17.91 5.83 32.96
N SER A 82 18.26 7.01 33.47
CA SER A 82 17.30 7.90 34.13
C SER A 82 16.25 8.43 33.17
N GLU A 83 16.63 8.79 31.93
CA GLU A 83 15.68 9.22 30.91
C GLU A 83 14.87 8.04 30.38
N LEU A 84 15.46 6.85 30.26
CA LEU A 84 14.73 5.64 29.90
C LEU A 84 13.65 5.32 30.93
N ILE A 85 13.97 5.41 32.22
CA ILE A 85 13.01 5.22 33.32
C ILE A 85 11.97 6.35 33.33
N ARG A 86 12.37 7.59 33.01
CA ARG A 86 11.44 8.71 32.90
C ARG A 86 10.43 8.45 31.78
N VAL A 87 10.88 8.06 30.59
CA VAL A 87 9.99 7.79 29.45
C VAL A 87 9.22 6.49 29.58
N SER A 88 9.80 5.45 30.20
CA SER A 88 9.08 4.20 30.47
C SER A 88 8.00 4.39 31.53
N ARG A 89 8.13 5.39 32.41
CA ARG A 89 7.08 5.78 33.34
C ARG A 89 5.97 6.57 32.64
N ILE A 90 6.30 7.26 31.55
CA ILE A 90 5.32 7.70 30.54
C ILE A 90 4.98 6.48 29.68
N ASP A 91 4.66 5.36 30.33
CA ASP A 91 4.03 4.22 29.70
C ASP A 91 2.70 4.76 29.20
N GLY A 92 2.71 5.19 27.94
CA GLY A 92 1.53 5.60 27.22
C GLY A 92 0.70 4.35 27.13
N LYS A 93 -0.16 4.11 28.13
CA LYS A 93 -1.36 3.33 27.92
C LYS A 93 -1.85 3.77 26.54
N PRO A 94 -1.98 2.86 25.55
CA PRO A 94 -2.48 3.25 24.25
C PRO A 94 -3.72 4.07 24.55
N ARG A 95 -3.63 5.37 24.20
CA ARG A 95 -4.72 6.29 24.46
C ARG A 95 -5.91 5.59 23.82
N PRO A 96 -7.03 5.36 24.54
CA PRO A 96 -8.16 4.68 23.93
C PRO A 96 -8.38 5.37 22.58
N GLU A 97 -8.49 4.58 21.52
CA GLU A 97 -8.71 5.05 20.15
C GLU A 97 -10.09 5.71 19.99
N ASP A 98 -10.61 6.31 21.06
CA ASP A 98 -11.66 7.31 21.12
C ASP A 98 -11.27 8.61 20.38
N GLY A 99 -10.27 8.55 19.50
CA GLY A 99 -10.01 9.55 18.48
C GLY A 99 -11.13 9.48 17.45
N SER A 100 -12.32 9.96 17.82
CA SER A 100 -13.34 10.34 16.85
C SER A 100 -12.74 11.46 16.01
N GLN A 101 -12.24 11.11 14.82
CA GLN A 101 -11.91 12.10 13.82
C GLN A 101 -13.23 12.64 13.26
N PRO A 102 -13.48 13.95 13.31
CA PRO A 102 -14.68 14.53 12.70
C PRO A 102 -14.79 14.09 11.23
N GLY A 103 -15.99 13.67 10.81
CA GLY A 103 -16.25 13.19 9.45
C GLY A 103 -15.98 11.70 9.21
N TRP A 104 -15.36 10.99 10.17
CA TRP A 104 -15.11 9.56 10.10
C TRP A 104 -15.93 8.78 11.12
N GLY A 105 -16.36 7.58 10.73
CA GLY A 105 -16.98 6.65 11.67
C GLY A 105 -15.98 6.10 12.68
N ILE A 106 -16.47 5.85 13.89
CA ILE A 106 -15.64 5.36 15.00
C ILE A 106 -15.24 3.91 14.72
N PRO A 107 -13.95 3.54 14.88
CA PRO A 107 -13.51 2.15 14.73
C PRO A 107 -14.32 1.19 15.62
N GLY A 108 -14.83 0.11 15.04
CA GLY A 108 -15.73 -0.83 15.74
C GLY A 108 -17.20 -0.41 15.88
N SER A 109 -17.59 0.78 15.38
CA SER A 109 -19.01 1.16 15.24
C SER A 109 -19.63 0.57 13.96
N SER A 110 -20.94 0.79 13.75
CA SER A 110 -21.61 0.42 12.50
C SER A 110 -21.08 1.15 11.27
N TYR A 111 -20.35 2.25 11.46
CA TYR A 111 -19.77 3.05 10.39
C TYR A 111 -18.25 2.99 10.34
N ASP A 112 -17.66 1.91 10.84
CA ASP A 112 -16.21 1.71 10.83
C ASP A 112 -15.64 1.89 9.41
N ASN A 113 -14.52 2.61 9.34
CA ASN A 113 -13.78 2.88 8.11
C ASN A 113 -14.60 3.60 7.01
N ILE A 114 -15.67 4.31 7.38
CA ILE A 114 -16.46 5.12 6.46
C ILE A 114 -16.17 6.60 6.69
N HIS A 115 -15.80 7.30 5.62
CA HIS A 115 -15.75 8.76 5.58
C HIS A 115 -17.10 9.32 5.12
N PHE A 116 -17.81 10.02 6.01
CA PHE A 116 -19.19 10.44 5.79
C PHE A 116 -19.36 11.34 4.57
N ARG A 117 -18.47 12.31 4.39
CA ARG A 117 -18.52 13.24 3.25
C ARG A 117 -18.37 12.51 1.91
N SER A 118 -17.37 11.63 1.81
CA SER A 118 -17.12 10.88 0.57
C SER A 118 -18.29 9.94 0.26
N SER A 119 -18.78 9.23 1.29
CA SER A 119 -19.90 8.32 1.14
C SER A 119 -21.18 9.04 0.67
N ILE A 120 -21.48 10.23 1.22
CA ILE A 120 -22.59 11.06 0.74
C ILE A 120 -22.43 11.41 -0.73
N ILE A 121 -21.24 11.79 -1.17
CA ILE A 121 -20.97 12.16 -2.57
C ILE A 121 -21.17 10.95 -3.49
N GLU A 122 -20.77 9.76 -3.05
CA GLU A 122 -20.91 8.50 -3.79
C GLU A 122 -22.38 8.06 -3.96
N THR A 123 -23.28 8.43 -3.04
CA THR A 123 -24.71 8.08 -3.14
C THR A 123 -25.35 8.52 -4.46
N PHE A 124 -24.87 9.61 -5.05
CA PHE A 124 -25.37 10.10 -6.32
C PHE A 124 -25.19 9.08 -7.45
N SER A 125 -24.02 8.42 -7.50
CA SER A 125 -23.74 7.40 -8.50
C SER A 125 -24.70 6.22 -8.38
N VAL A 126 -25.09 5.87 -7.15
CA VAL A 126 -26.06 4.78 -6.91
C VAL A 126 -27.44 5.18 -7.43
N ILE A 127 -27.90 6.40 -7.15
CA ILE A 127 -29.19 6.91 -7.65
C ILE A 127 -29.20 6.95 -9.19
N GLU A 128 -28.12 7.43 -9.81
CA GLU A 128 -27.99 7.45 -11.27
C GLU A 128 -28.03 6.03 -11.87
N GLN A 129 -27.31 5.08 -11.27
CA GLN A 129 -27.29 3.69 -11.72
C GLN A 129 -28.67 3.02 -11.60
N GLU A 130 -29.37 3.18 -10.47
CA GLU A 130 -30.70 2.59 -10.28
C GLU A 130 -31.73 3.24 -11.21
N ALA A 131 -31.65 4.55 -11.45
CA ALA A 131 -32.52 5.22 -12.41
C ALA A 131 -32.32 4.69 -13.84
N VAL A 132 -31.06 4.54 -14.28
CA VAL A 132 -30.73 4.00 -15.61
C VAL A 132 -31.14 2.53 -15.76
N LYS A 133 -31.00 1.74 -14.70
CA LYS A 133 -31.42 0.33 -14.66
C LYS A 133 -32.93 0.19 -14.78
N ASN A 134 -33.70 1.07 -14.14
CA ASN A 134 -35.15 1.11 -14.26
C ASN A 134 -35.58 1.55 -15.67
N SER A 135 -34.95 2.61 -16.20
CA SER A 135 -35.19 3.07 -17.57
C SER A 135 -33.97 3.76 -18.16
N SER A 136 -33.51 3.27 -19.32
CA SER A 136 -32.37 3.85 -20.05
C SER A 136 -32.60 5.29 -20.50
N LEU A 137 -33.87 5.74 -20.55
CA LEU A 137 -34.25 7.11 -20.88
C LEU A 137 -33.91 8.11 -19.76
N LEU A 138 -33.67 7.62 -18.54
CA LEU A 138 -33.32 8.43 -17.38
C LEU A 138 -31.82 8.68 -17.28
N ALA A 139 -31.03 8.28 -18.28
CA ALA A 139 -29.59 8.54 -18.29
C ALA A 139 -29.29 10.05 -18.26
N ARG A 140 -28.42 10.44 -17.33
CA ARG A 140 -27.99 11.83 -17.19
C ARG A 140 -27.10 12.24 -18.36
N GLN A 141 -27.24 13.50 -18.78
CA GLN A 141 -26.29 14.14 -19.70
C GLN A 141 -25.01 14.52 -18.95
N PRO A 142 -23.80 14.32 -19.51
CA PRO A 142 -22.54 14.57 -18.79
C PRO A 142 -22.38 15.97 -18.19
N SER A 143 -22.94 17.00 -18.85
CA SER A 143 -22.91 18.41 -18.43
C SER A 143 -23.95 18.78 -17.36
N MET A 144 -24.84 17.87 -16.98
CA MET A 144 -25.92 18.14 -16.03
C MET A 144 -25.43 18.02 -14.59
N SER A 145 -25.74 19.00 -13.74
CA SER A 145 -25.43 18.92 -12.30
C SER A 145 -26.32 17.91 -11.56
N VAL A 146 -25.91 17.52 -10.36
CA VAL A 146 -26.69 16.64 -9.46
C VAL A 146 -28.06 17.23 -9.18
N GLN A 147 -28.12 18.50 -8.76
CA GLN A 147 -29.38 19.21 -8.53
C GLN A 147 -30.30 19.16 -9.75
N ARG A 148 -29.76 19.45 -10.95
CA ARG A 148 -30.56 19.46 -12.17
C ARG A 148 -31.08 18.07 -12.50
N TYR A 149 -30.27 17.03 -12.30
CA TYR A 149 -30.67 15.64 -12.51
C TYR A 149 -31.79 15.20 -11.56
N ILE A 150 -31.70 15.55 -10.27
CA ILE A 150 -32.75 15.22 -9.30
C ILE A 150 -34.05 15.96 -9.65
N ASN A 151 -33.99 17.23 -10.06
CA ASN A 151 -35.17 17.95 -10.53
C ASN A 151 -35.81 17.29 -11.75
N PHE A 152 -35.00 16.78 -12.68
CA PHE A 152 -35.50 16.01 -13.82
C PHE A 152 -36.24 14.73 -13.37
N LEU A 153 -35.73 14.00 -12.37
CA LEU A 153 -36.42 12.82 -11.82
C LEU A 153 -37.73 13.18 -11.08
N ILE A 154 -37.78 14.34 -10.41
CA ILE A 154 -38.99 14.88 -9.78
C ILE A 154 -40.04 15.24 -10.86
N GLU A 155 -39.63 15.92 -11.93
CA GLU A 155 -40.54 16.32 -13.02
C GLU A 155 -41.19 15.12 -13.72
N HIS A 156 -40.49 13.98 -13.76
CA HIS A 156 -41.00 12.72 -14.31
C HIS A 156 -41.81 11.90 -13.29
N ASN A 157 -42.07 12.44 -12.09
CA ASN A 157 -42.80 11.79 -10.98
C ASN A 157 -42.19 10.45 -10.52
N ILE A 158 -40.88 10.29 -10.68
CA ILE A 158 -40.17 9.08 -10.23
C ILE A 158 -39.78 9.22 -8.76
N ILE A 159 -39.38 10.42 -8.39
CA ILE A 159 -38.95 10.77 -7.04
C ILE A 159 -39.89 11.85 -6.49
N ASP A 160 -40.22 11.72 -5.21
CA ASP A 160 -40.99 12.75 -4.50
C ASP A 160 -40.23 14.08 -4.41
N ARG A 161 -40.96 15.19 -4.57
CA ARG A 161 -40.37 16.54 -4.59
C ARG A 161 -39.66 16.88 -3.27
N GLU A 162 -40.28 16.57 -2.13
CA GLU A 162 -39.71 16.91 -0.82
C GLU A 162 -38.44 16.10 -0.56
N LEU A 163 -38.47 14.80 -0.86
CA LEU A 163 -37.31 13.92 -0.71
C LEU A 163 -36.16 14.34 -1.63
N GLY A 164 -36.45 14.70 -2.88
CA GLY A 164 -35.42 15.12 -3.83
C GLY A 164 -34.77 16.45 -3.45
N HIS A 165 -35.54 17.43 -2.97
CA HIS A 165 -34.97 18.70 -2.48
C HIS A 165 -34.11 18.49 -1.23
N ALA A 166 -34.58 17.69 -0.27
CA ALA A 166 -33.83 17.40 0.94
C ALA A 166 -32.55 16.59 0.66
N TYR A 167 -32.57 15.69 -0.34
CA TYR A 167 -31.37 15.03 -0.83
C TYR A 167 -30.35 16.02 -1.40
N VAL A 168 -30.78 16.92 -2.29
CA VAL A 168 -29.89 17.92 -2.91
C VAL A 168 -29.28 18.83 -1.85
N GLU A 169 -30.06 19.30 -0.88
CA GLU A 169 -29.54 20.15 0.20
C GLU A 169 -28.44 19.44 1.01
N GLY A 170 -28.67 18.18 1.41
CA GLY A 170 -27.68 17.41 2.15
C GLY A 170 -26.43 17.10 1.33
N TYR A 171 -26.59 16.78 0.04
CA TYR A 171 -25.50 16.53 -0.88
C TYR A 171 -24.63 17.77 -1.10
N GLU A 172 -25.24 18.92 -1.39
CA GLU A 172 -24.54 20.18 -1.61
C GLU A 172 -23.83 20.64 -0.33
N ARG A 173 -24.47 20.48 0.83
CA ARG A 173 -23.84 20.76 2.12
C ARG A 173 -22.59 19.91 2.32
N ALA A 174 -22.66 18.59 2.12
CA ALA A 174 -21.48 17.73 2.27
C ALA A 174 -20.37 18.09 1.26
N ARG A 175 -20.74 18.46 0.04
CA ARG A 175 -19.78 18.75 -1.03
C ARG A 175 -19.08 20.10 -0.87
N PHE A 176 -19.81 21.13 -0.45
CA PHE A 176 -19.33 22.52 -0.47
C PHE A 176 -19.08 23.12 0.92
N SER A 177 -19.52 22.48 2.00
CA SER A 177 -19.25 22.95 3.36
C SER A 177 -17.79 22.71 3.75
N ASP A 178 -17.22 23.64 4.51
CA ASP A 178 -15.93 23.47 5.16
C ASP A 178 -16.04 22.60 6.44
N GLU A 179 -17.25 22.48 7.01
CA GLU A 179 -17.51 21.69 8.21
C GLU A 179 -17.66 20.19 7.90
N GLU A 180 -17.11 19.33 8.77
CA GLU A 180 -17.29 17.89 8.66
C GLU A 180 -18.67 17.43 9.12
N VAL A 181 -19.18 16.38 8.48
CA VAL A 181 -20.52 15.85 8.75
C VAL A 181 -20.48 15.00 10.03
N PRO A 182 -21.31 15.27 11.05
CA PRO A 182 -21.40 14.41 12.23
C PRO A 182 -22.21 13.15 11.93
N GLU A 183 -21.93 12.07 12.68
CA GLU A 183 -22.54 10.75 12.49
C GLU A 183 -24.08 10.77 12.54
N GLU A 184 -24.68 11.58 13.42
CA GLU A 184 -26.13 11.71 13.52
C GLU A 184 -26.75 12.27 12.23
N GLN A 185 -26.12 13.30 11.64
CA GLN A 185 -26.57 13.89 10.38
C GLN A 185 -26.36 12.92 9.22
N TYR A 186 -25.22 12.23 9.19
CA TYR A 186 -24.94 11.19 8.19
C TYR A 186 -26.00 10.08 8.24
N THR A 187 -26.33 9.57 9.43
CA THR A 187 -27.35 8.52 9.62
C THR A 187 -28.73 8.98 9.13
N LYS A 188 -29.11 10.23 9.43
CA LYS A 188 -30.36 10.83 8.93
C LYS A 188 -30.36 10.93 7.41
N PHE A 189 -29.25 11.37 6.82
CA PHE A 189 -29.11 11.47 5.37
C PHE A 189 -29.19 10.11 4.68
N MET A 190 -28.51 9.08 5.20
CA MET A 190 -28.58 7.73 4.62
C MET A 190 -29.98 7.14 4.66
N LYS A 191 -30.76 7.40 5.72
CA LYS A 191 -32.19 7.01 5.77
C LYS A 191 -33.01 7.71 4.68
N LEU A 192 -32.74 8.98 4.42
CA LEU A 192 -33.37 9.72 3.33
C LEU A 192 -33.01 9.11 1.97
N VAL A 193 -31.72 8.79 1.74
CA VAL A 193 -31.26 8.15 0.50
C VAL A 193 -31.98 6.82 0.27
N ILE A 194 -32.15 5.99 1.30
CA ILE A 194 -32.89 4.73 1.19
C ILE A 194 -34.36 4.98 0.82
N GLN A 195 -35.00 6.01 1.40
CA GLN A 195 -36.37 6.39 1.03
C GLN A 195 -36.45 6.88 -0.43
N LEU A 196 -35.42 7.58 -0.90
CA LEU A 196 -35.31 8.07 -2.27
C LEU A 196 -35.08 6.95 -3.30
N LEU A 197 -34.32 5.92 -2.92
CA LEU A 197 -33.98 4.77 -3.77
C LEU A 197 -35.11 3.75 -3.86
N ARG A 198 -36.00 3.67 -2.87
CA ARG A 198 -37.09 2.68 -2.85
C ARG A 198 -38.02 2.77 -4.07
N PRO A 199 -38.48 3.95 -4.51
CA PRO A 199 -39.25 4.08 -5.76
C PRO A 199 -38.49 3.63 -7.02
N LEU A 200 -37.16 3.67 -7.00
CA LEU A 200 -36.32 3.28 -8.15
C LEU A 200 -36.15 1.77 -8.28
N GLY A 201 -36.58 0.98 -7.29
CA GLY A 201 -36.46 -0.48 -7.29
C GLY A 201 -35.20 -1.00 -6.57
N PHE A 202 -34.64 -0.20 -5.65
CA PHE A 202 -33.53 -0.65 -4.81
C PHE A 202 -34.03 -1.64 -3.75
N ASP A 203 -33.73 -2.92 -3.96
CA ASP A 203 -33.87 -3.97 -2.97
C ASP A 203 -32.60 -3.95 -2.11
N GLY A 204 -32.68 -3.37 -0.90
CA GLY A 204 -31.54 -3.14 0.00
C GLY A 204 -30.96 -4.39 0.63
N ASN A 205 -30.49 -5.32 -0.21
CA ASN A 205 -29.88 -6.59 0.16
C ASN A 205 -28.36 -6.53 0.09
#